data_AF-A0A3D5WBX7-F1
#
_entry.id   AF-A0A3D5WBX7-F1
#
_cell.length_a   1.000
_cell.length_b   1.000
_cell.length_c   1.000
_cell.angle_alpha   90.00
_cell.angle_beta   90.00
_cell.angle_gamma   90.00
#
_symmetry.space_group_name_H-M   'P 1'
#
loop_
_entity.id
_entity.type
_entity.pdbx_description
1 polymer ?
#
loop_
_entity_poly.entity_id
_entity_poly.type
_entity_poly.pdbx_seq_one_letter_code
_entity_poly.pdbx_strand_id
1 'polypeptide(L)'
;IYGWTLTILITNDITNAKRLRENLVEFLARKESHPKEEVERKVLIVTSAQEHKANVAKLKDVDDKDDLTEWIVSVSMLTEGWDVKNVFQIVPWKDRAFNSKLLIAQVLGRGLRIPPEYQSPQPRVKVFNHDAWSRNIKGLVDEILEVEMKLTSSVLKEGERTKYNFALYNINYDKDPQEKEAKKDTEVFDYTKGYIKLISQIEDEDKNTEYTSLAGEVYSKNTLIEYNTYTVDEVVNKIYEEFKTREWEGRILRLPEGEYTKNDLPPKDVLKKIIRTSMDMVGTKGDRLVEKNRQKILQAFGTLLRKKGKTIVNVRNVNEPVAIATGEMDRETIAVGNLRHNSTVFYADNFENELSEEIRDILKDVVNDESLPKSAEKEINQYLFKTSLDIVFTKAEPERKFVEQLCRKENAEKIDAWIKSRDRGFYKVEYSWRKREHPQQEEFNPDFFIKIHRDGIDYVVVVEIKADNDDSDENKAKLRWTKQHFNDLNNELEEAGTNQKYIFHFLSPNSYSEFFEYLRDGRLLKGTFRSDIEDKLDLNGKQ
;
A
#
# COMPACT_ATOMS: atom_id res chain seq x y z
N ILE A 1 20.46 -7.23 32.99
CA ILE A 1 19.38 -6.22 33.13
C ILE A 1 18.10 -7.03 33.32
N TYR A 2 17.73 -7.31 34.56
CA TYR A 2 16.55 -8.12 34.89
C TYR A 2 15.43 -7.16 35.31
N GLY A 3 14.61 -6.79 34.34
CA GLY A 3 13.34 -6.10 34.50
C GLY A 3 12.45 -6.61 33.38
N TRP A 4 11.28 -7.14 33.73
CA TRP A 4 10.34 -7.78 32.82
C TRP A 4 9.98 -6.80 31.69
N THR A 5 10.44 -7.07 30.46
CA THR A 5 10.13 -6.23 29.30
C THR A 5 8.99 -6.86 28.52
N LEU A 6 7.87 -6.14 28.41
CA LEU A 6 6.73 -6.60 27.63
C LEU A 6 7.00 -6.39 26.13
N THR A 7 6.73 -7.44 25.36
CA THR A 7 6.74 -7.40 23.90
C THR A 7 5.31 -7.44 23.38
N ILE A 8 4.92 -6.46 22.56
CA ILE A 8 3.62 -6.44 21.91
C ILE A 8 3.72 -6.84 20.44
N LEU A 9 2.90 -7.81 20.06
CA LEU A 9 2.73 -8.32 18.71
C LEU A 9 1.39 -7.85 18.16
N ILE A 10 1.41 -7.10 17.06
CA ILE A 10 0.20 -6.47 16.52
C ILE A 10 -0.18 -7.11 15.20
N THR A 11 -1.44 -7.55 15.10
CA THR A 11 -2.02 -8.20 13.94
C THR A 11 -3.22 -7.42 13.39
N ASN A 12 -3.69 -7.79 12.20
CA ASN A 12 -4.77 -7.09 11.49
C ASN A 12 -6.18 -7.59 11.85
N ASP A 13 -6.33 -8.82 12.33
CA ASP A 13 -7.61 -9.43 12.65
C ASP A 13 -7.48 -10.51 13.74
N ILE A 14 -8.62 -10.84 14.36
CA ILE A 14 -8.69 -11.76 15.51
C ILE A 14 -8.22 -13.17 15.13
N THR A 15 -8.52 -13.62 13.92
CA THR A 15 -8.12 -14.96 13.44
C THR A 15 -6.60 -15.07 13.36
N ASN A 16 -5.94 -14.05 12.83
CA ASN A 16 -4.48 -13.99 12.77
C ASN A 16 -3.86 -13.79 14.15
N ALA A 17 -4.49 -13.02 15.05
CA ALA A 17 -4.05 -12.91 16.44
C ALA A 17 -4.01 -14.27 17.15
N LYS A 18 -5.09 -15.07 17.01
CA LYS A 18 -5.14 -16.43 17.57
C LYS A 18 -4.06 -17.34 17.01
N ARG A 19 -3.91 -17.34 15.68
CA ARG A 19 -2.90 -18.14 14.99
C ARG A 19 -1.47 -17.74 15.37
N LEU A 20 -1.22 -16.45 15.54
CA LEU A 20 0.07 -15.93 15.99
C LEU A 20 0.36 -16.34 17.43
N ARG A 21 -0.62 -16.24 18.32
CA ARG A 21 -0.50 -16.71 19.71
C ARG A 21 -0.12 -18.20 19.75
N GLU A 22 -0.82 -19.04 19.00
CA GLU A 22 -0.53 -20.49 18.95
C GLU A 22 0.88 -20.78 18.45
N ASN A 23 1.28 -20.16 17.34
CA ASN A 23 2.62 -20.33 16.78
C ASN A 23 3.71 -19.83 17.75
N LEU A 24 3.47 -18.72 18.44
CA LEU A 24 4.41 -18.15 19.42
C LEU A 24 4.57 -19.08 20.62
N VAL A 25 3.46 -19.59 21.16
CA VAL A 25 3.49 -20.55 22.27
C VAL A 25 4.23 -21.81 21.88
N GLU A 26 4.00 -22.34 20.67
CA GLU A 26 4.71 -23.52 20.19
C GLU A 26 6.22 -23.25 20.01
N PHE A 27 6.58 -22.10 19.45
CA PHE A 27 7.96 -21.68 19.30
C PHE A 27 8.68 -21.53 20.64
N LEU A 28 8.07 -20.82 21.60
CA LEU A 28 8.62 -20.61 22.94
C LEU A 28 8.74 -21.92 23.72
N ALA A 29 7.74 -22.81 23.64
CA ALA A 29 7.80 -24.12 24.28
C ALA A 29 8.97 -24.96 23.77
N ARG A 30 9.23 -24.94 22.45
CA ARG A 30 10.39 -25.61 21.84
C ARG A 30 11.71 -24.94 22.24
N LYS A 31 11.78 -23.61 22.19
CA LYS A 31 13.02 -22.85 22.42
C LYS A 31 13.45 -22.88 23.88
N GLU A 32 12.50 -22.72 24.80
CA GLU A 32 12.74 -22.72 26.24
C GLU A 32 12.74 -24.13 26.84
N SER A 33 12.33 -25.16 26.09
CA SER A 33 12.14 -26.54 26.58
C SER A 33 11.19 -26.65 27.79
N HIS A 34 10.16 -25.80 27.83
CA HIS A 34 9.13 -25.79 28.87
C HIS A 34 7.80 -26.39 28.38
N PRO A 35 6.97 -26.95 29.27
CA PRO A 35 5.63 -27.40 28.91
C PRO A 35 4.78 -26.28 28.32
N LYS A 36 3.94 -26.61 27.34
CA LYS A 36 3.06 -25.65 26.66
C LYS A 36 2.20 -24.85 27.65
N GLU A 37 1.70 -25.50 28.70
CA GLU A 37 0.85 -24.90 29.74
C GLU A 37 1.55 -23.80 30.53
N GLU A 38 2.86 -23.88 30.70
CA GLU A 38 3.66 -22.88 31.41
C GLU A 38 3.93 -21.66 30.52
N VAL A 39 4.26 -21.91 29.25
CA VAL A 39 4.47 -20.87 28.23
C VAL A 39 3.18 -20.11 27.92
N GLU A 40 2.03 -20.78 27.95
CA GLU A 40 0.73 -20.12 27.76
C GLU A 40 0.45 -19.03 28.80
N ARG A 41 1.01 -19.13 30.01
CA ARG A 41 0.88 -18.09 31.05
C ARG A 41 1.70 -16.84 30.74
N LYS A 42 2.74 -16.97 29.90
CA LYS A 42 3.58 -15.86 29.44
C LYS A 42 2.99 -15.09 28.26
N VAL A 43 2.00 -15.67 27.57
CA VAL A 43 1.43 -15.10 26.33
C VAL A 43 -0.04 -14.72 26.52
N LEU A 44 -0.32 -13.42 26.58
CA LEU A 44 -1.65 -12.86 26.71
C LEU A 44 -2.20 -12.41 25.35
N ILE A 45 -3.39 -12.89 24.97
CA ILE A 45 -4.09 -12.44 23.75
C ILE A 45 -5.20 -11.44 24.12
N VAL A 46 -5.24 -10.31 23.44
CA VAL A 46 -6.17 -9.21 23.70
C VAL A 46 -6.83 -8.76 22.41
N THR A 47 -8.15 -8.95 22.31
CA THR A 47 -8.94 -8.55 21.15
C THR A 47 -10.35 -8.17 21.58
N SER A 48 -11.17 -7.65 20.66
CA SER A 48 -12.60 -7.39 20.87
C SER A 48 -13.48 -8.65 20.97
N ALA A 49 -12.95 -9.87 20.78
CA ALA A 49 -13.69 -11.10 20.97
C ALA A 49 -14.16 -11.26 22.43
N GLN A 50 -15.41 -11.72 22.64
CA GLN A 50 -16.02 -11.88 23.95
C GLN A 50 -15.21 -12.76 24.92
N GLU A 51 -14.60 -13.82 24.39
CA GLU A 51 -13.69 -14.73 25.11
C GLU A 51 -12.42 -14.04 25.64
N HIS A 52 -12.01 -12.91 25.05
CA HIS A 52 -10.82 -12.16 25.46
C HIS A 52 -11.17 -10.98 26.37
N LYS A 53 -12.44 -10.78 26.73
CA LYS A 53 -12.88 -9.68 27.62
C LYS A 53 -12.25 -9.76 29.01
N ALA A 54 -12.03 -10.97 29.54
CA ALA A 54 -11.30 -11.18 30.79
C ALA A 54 -9.82 -10.78 30.67
N ASN A 55 -9.20 -11.04 29.52
CA ASN A 55 -7.80 -10.66 29.25
C ASN A 55 -7.63 -9.15 29.18
N VAL A 56 -8.63 -8.42 28.68
CA VAL A 56 -8.65 -6.94 28.70
C VAL A 56 -8.63 -6.40 30.12
N ALA A 57 -9.33 -7.04 31.07
CA ALA A 57 -9.29 -6.64 32.47
C ALA A 57 -7.90 -6.92 33.09
N LYS A 58 -7.31 -8.08 32.77
CA LYS A 58 -5.98 -8.49 33.23
C LYS A 58 -4.86 -7.53 32.80
N LEU A 59 -5.04 -6.81 31.68
CA LEU A 59 -4.07 -5.84 31.19
C LEU A 59 -3.72 -4.70 32.16
N LYS A 60 -4.51 -4.46 33.23
CA LYS A 60 -4.16 -3.45 34.24
C LYS A 60 -3.07 -3.92 35.19
N ASP A 61 -2.94 -5.23 35.34
CA ASP A 61 -2.09 -5.86 36.35
C ASP A 61 -0.83 -6.48 35.72
N VAL A 62 -0.66 -6.40 34.38
CA VAL A 62 0.52 -6.96 33.67
C VAL A 62 1.82 -6.21 33.95
N ASP A 63 1.74 -5.04 34.58
CA ASP A 63 2.91 -4.32 35.08
C ASP A 63 3.33 -4.77 36.50
N ASP A 64 2.52 -5.60 37.18
CA ASP A 64 2.83 -6.10 38.51
C ASP A 64 3.97 -7.14 38.46
N LYS A 65 4.85 -7.10 39.47
CA LYS A 65 6.03 -7.97 39.54
C LYS A 65 5.71 -9.46 39.65
N ASP A 66 4.49 -9.79 40.05
CA ASP A 66 4.01 -11.15 40.24
C ASP A 66 3.29 -11.70 38.98
N ASP A 67 3.07 -10.89 37.95
CA ASP A 67 2.49 -11.34 36.69
C ASP A 67 3.57 -11.94 35.77
N LEU A 68 3.24 -13.08 35.16
CA LEU A 68 4.16 -13.85 34.32
C LEU A 68 4.10 -13.45 32.83
N THR A 69 3.26 -12.48 32.46
CA THR A 69 3.07 -12.10 31.06
C THR A 69 4.33 -11.41 30.54
N GLU A 70 4.85 -11.92 29.44
CA GLU A 70 5.99 -11.32 28.72
C GLU A 70 5.60 -10.88 27.30
N TRP A 71 4.58 -11.53 26.73
CA TRP A 71 4.14 -11.36 25.35
C TRP A 71 2.66 -11.00 25.28
N ILE A 72 2.33 -9.90 24.61
CA ILE A 72 0.95 -9.48 24.35
C ILE A 72 0.67 -9.58 22.86
N VAL A 73 -0.34 -10.35 22.47
CA VAL A 73 -0.81 -10.44 21.09
C VAL A 73 -2.11 -9.66 20.95
N SER A 74 -2.12 -8.63 20.09
CA SER A 74 -3.26 -7.75 19.90
C SER A 74 -3.66 -7.56 18.44
N VAL A 75 -4.88 -7.08 18.22
CA VAL A 75 -5.35 -6.51 16.96
C VAL A 75 -5.21 -4.98 16.96
N SER A 76 -5.19 -4.36 15.77
CA SER A 76 -4.87 -2.93 15.54
C SER A 76 -5.72 -1.89 16.28
N MET A 77 -6.80 -2.29 16.96
CA MET A 77 -7.57 -1.41 17.84
C MET A 77 -7.52 -1.97 19.26
N LEU A 78 -6.75 -1.33 20.12
CA LEU A 78 -6.87 -1.50 21.55
C LEU A 78 -8.03 -0.62 22.01
N THR A 79 -9.00 -1.21 22.70
CA THR A 79 -10.12 -0.47 23.29
C THR A 79 -9.59 0.54 24.31
N GLU A 80 -10.17 1.74 24.35
CA GLU A 80 -9.85 2.76 25.35
C GLU A 80 -9.87 2.15 26.76
N GLY A 81 -8.82 2.40 27.56
CA GLY A 81 -8.67 1.86 28.92
C GLY A 81 -7.47 0.95 29.17
N TRP A 82 -6.62 0.69 28.17
CA TRP A 82 -5.29 0.13 28.39
C TRP A 82 -4.39 1.21 29.04
N ASP A 83 -3.59 0.92 30.06
CA ASP A 83 -2.51 1.80 30.60
C ASP A 83 -1.37 0.90 31.13
N VAL A 84 -0.48 0.48 30.23
CA VAL A 84 0.66 -0.40 30.54
C VAL A 84 1.96 0.36 30.31
N LYS A 85 2.87 0.33 31.29
CA LYS A 85 4.07 1.16 31.37
C LYS A 85 5.34 0.43 30.92
N ASN A 86 5.35 -0.90 30.91
CA ASN A 86 6.56 -1.71 30.64
C ASN A 86 6.68 -2.27 29.21
N VAL A 87 6.02 -1.67 28.22
CA VAL A 87 6.14 -2.09 26.81
C VAL A 87 7.38 -1.47 26.17
N PHE A 88 8.41 -2.29 25.93
CA PHE A 88 9.68 -1.85 25.35
C PHE A 88 9.98 -2.44 23.98
N GLN A 89 9.20 -3.42 23.52
CA GLN A 89 9.38 -4.03 22.19
C GLN A 89 8.04 -4.10 21.45
N ILE A 90 8.03 -3.61 20.22
CA ILE A 90 6.83 -3.52 19.39
C ILE A 90 7.12 -4.21 18.06
N VAL A 91 6.32 -5.22 17.74
CA VAL A 91 6.50 -6.07 16.56
C VAL A 91 5.20 -6.08 15.73
N PRO A 92 5.14 -5.34 14.62
CA PRO A 92 4.06 -5.43 13.66
C PRO A 92 4.17 -6.72 12.85
N TRP A 93 3.15 -7.58 12.90
CA TRP A 93 3.17 -8.86 12.19
C TRP A 93 2.77 -8.73 10.71
N LYS A 94 2.06 -7.66 10.33
CA LYS A 94 1.67 -7.35 8.93
C LYS A 94 1.53 -5.84 8.67
N ASP A 95 1.71 -5.45 7.41
CA ASP A 95 1.60 -4.10 6.84
C ASP A 95 0.48 -3.22 7.46
N ARG A 96 -0.78 -3.68 7.46
CA ARG A 96 -1.91 -2.89 7.99
C ARG A 96 -1.91 -2.67 9.50
N ALA A 97 -1.11 -3.41 10.27
CA ALA A 97 -1.10 -3.31 11.72
C ALA A 97 -0.47 -2.00 12.23
N PHE A 98 0.29 -1.30 11.39
CA PHE A 98 1.01 -0.07 11.74
C PHE A 98 0.64 1.15 10.90
N ASN A 99 -0.45 1.09 10.12
CA ASN A 99 -1.00 2.27 9.44
C ASN A 99 -1.97 3.07 10.33
N SER A 100 -2.09 2.73 11.60
CA SER A 100 -2.94 3.43 12.56
C SER A 100 -2.11 4.42 13.37
N LYS A 101 -2.16 5.70 12.99
CA LYS A 101 -1.57 6.81 13.75
C LYS A 101 -1.96 6.74 15.24
N LEU A 102 -3.22 6.38 15.51
CA LEU A 102 -3.74 6.22 16.87
C LEU A 102 -3.00 5.11 17.64
N LEU A 103 -2.76 3.95 17.03
CA LEU A 103 -2.09 2.83 17.69
C LEU A 103 -0.62 3.15 17.95
N ILE A 104 0.05 3.79 17.00
CA ILE A 104 1.45 4.24 17.17
C ILE A 104 1.53 5.27 18.30
N ALA A 105 0.65 6.28 18.30
CA ALA A 105 0.62 7.31 19.35
C ALA A 105 0.29 6.72 20.72
N GLN A 106 -0.65 5.78 20.78
CA GLN A 106 -0.98 5.05 22.01
C GLN A 106 0.22 4.26 22.52
N VAL A 107 0.87 3.46 21.68
CA VAL A 107 1.95 2.57 22.10
C VAL A 107 3.24 3.36 22.42
N LEU A 108 3.61 4.36 21.61
CA LEU A 108 4.78 5.22 21.87
C LEU A 108 4.58 6.15 23.07
N GLY A 109 3.42 6.77 23.21
CA GLY A 109 3.09 7.63 24.35
C GLY A 109 3.09 6.92 25.71
N ARG A 110 3.14 5.58 25.71
CA ARG A 110 3.20 4.72 26.90
C ARG A 110 4.61 4.21 27.19
N GLY A 111 5.39 3.85 26.18
CA GLY A 111 6.78 3.44 26.33
C GLY A 111 7.75 4.58 26.71
N LEU A 112 7.30 5.84 26.63
CA LEU A 112 8.06 7.04 27.02
C LEU A 112 7.79 7.51 28.46
N ARG A 113 6.87 6.87 29.20
CA ARG A 113 6.60 7.19 30.61
C ARG A 113 7.60 6.45 31.50
N ILE A 114 8.71 7.08 31.82
CA ILE A 114 9.78 6.50 32.63
C ILE A 114 9.31 6.38 34.10
N PRO A 115 9.15 5.17 34.66
CA PRO A 115 8.91 5.04 36.09
C PRO A 115 10.13 5.51 36.89
N PRO A 116 9.98 6.08 38.10
CA PRO A 116 11.09 6.61 38.89
C PRO A 116 12.21 5.59 39.13
N GLU A 117 11.90 4.29 39.14
CA GLU A 117 12.88 3.22 39.35
C GLU A 117 13.80 2.95 38.14
N TYR A 118 13.52 3.51 36.96
CA TYR A 118 14.23 3.24 35.70
C TYR A 118 14.89 4.48 35.05
N GLN A 119 15.30 5.45 35.88
CA GLN A 119 15.99 6.66 35.38
C GLN A 119 17.39 6.38 34.81
N SER A 120 18.03 5.24 35.14
CA SER A 120 19.34 4.87 34.59
C SER A 120 19.56 3.35 34.53
N PRO A 121 19.89 2.76 33.35
CA PRO A 121 19.91 3.41 32.03
C PRO A 121 18.50 3.71 31.52
N GLN A 122 18.34 4.81 30.78
CA GLN A 122 17.05 5.21 30.23
C GLN A 122 16.48 4.09 29.33
N PRO A 123 15.21 3.68 29.52
CA PRO A 123 14.61 2.62 28.74
C PRO A 123 14.55 3.01 27.25
N ARG A 124 14.79 2.04 26.37
CA ARG A 124 14.70 2.22 24.91
C ARG A 124 13.54 1.39 24.39
N VAL A 125 12.58 2.04 23.73
CA VAL A 125 11.54 1.34 22.97
C VAL A 125 12.12 0.93 21.62
N LYS A 126 11.98 -0.35 21.26
CA LYS A 126 12.40 -0.89 19.97
C LYS A 126 11.19 -1.25 19.13
N VAL A 127 11.06 -0.62 17.97
CA VAL A 127 10.07 -1.00 16.95
C VAL A 127 10.79 -1.84 15.90
N PHE A 128 10.35 -3.09 15.74
CA PHE A 128 10.88 -3.97 14.70
C PHE A 128 10.11 -3.73 13.41
N ASN A 129 10.81 -3.60 12.28
CA ASN A 129 10.14 -3.36 11.01
C ASN A 129 10.98 -3.84 9.82
N HIS A 130 10.34 -3.98 8.66
CA HIS A 130 11.07 -4.21 7.40
C HIS A 130 11.57 -2.88 6.83
N ASP A 131 12.75 -2.91 6.19
CA ASP A 131 13.44 -1.72 5.67
C ASP A 131 12.57 -0.87 4.71
N ALA A 132 11.85 -1.53 3.81
CA ALA A 132 10.88 -0.89 2.90
C ALA A 132 9.83 0.02 3.59
N TRP A 133 9.63 -0.12 4.91
CA TRP A 133 8.62 0.60 5.68
C TRP A 133 9.23 1.59 6.70
N SER A 134 10.54 1.64 6.84
CA SER A 134 11.25 2.52 7.78
C SER A 134 10.94 4.01 7.54
N ARG A 135 10.75 4.42 6.27
CA ARG A 135 10.43 5.81 5.90
C ARG A 135 9.05 6.25 6.41
N ASN A 136 8.03 5.39 6.28
CA ASN A 136 6.67 5.72 6.69
C ASN A 136 6.55 5.81 8.22
N ILE A 137 7.26 4.94 8.94
CA ILE A 137 7.26 4.96 10.42
C ILE A 137 7.97 6.19 10.95
N LYS A 138 9.12 6.56 10.38
CA LYS A 138 9.80 7.80 10.76
C LYS A 138 8.87 9.00 10.61
N GLY A 139 8.19 9.12 9.45
CA GLY A 139 7.20 10.17 9.22
C GLY A 139 6.05 10.15 10.24
N LEU A 140 5.47 9.00 10.54
CA LEU A 140 4.39 8.88 11.54
C LEU A 140 4.86 9.21 12.96
N VAL A 141 6.09 8.84 13.33
CA VAL A 141 6.68 9.14 14.64
C VAL A 141 6.98 10.63 14.76
N ASP A 142 7.62 11.21 13.75
CA ASP A 142 7.90 12.65 13.68
C ASP A 142 6.58 13.45 13.71
N GLU A 143 5.53 13.00 13.00
CA GLU A 143 4.18 13.59 13.01
C GLU A 143 3.42 13.43 14.35
N ILE A 144 3.76 12.44 15.17
CA ILE A 144 3.20 12.28 16.53
C ILE A 144 3.96 13.15 17.53
N LEU A 145 5.28 13.30 17.35
CA LEU A 145 6.12 14.20 18.15
C LEU A 145 5.80 15.67 17.86
N GLU A 146 5.47 16.00 16.62
CA GLU A 146 4.99 17.32 16.19
C GLU A 146 3.47 17.42 16.37
N VAL A 147 3.05 17.69 17.61
CA VAL A 147 1.64 17.87 17.96
C VAL A 147 1.02 19.01 17.14
N GLU A 148 0.18 18.62 16.18
CA GLU A 148 -0.96 19.32 15.57
C GLU A 148 -0.73 20.71 14.93
N MET A 149 0.20 20.80 13.98
CA MET A 149 0.11 21.82 12.93
C MET A 149 -0.25 21.16 11.60
N LYS A 150 -1.48 21.40 11.12
CA LYS A 150 -1.98 20.87 9.85
C LYS A 150 -2.38 22.01 8.94
N LEU A 151 -1.85 22.01 7.73
CA LEU A 151 -2.32 22.90 6.66
C LEU A 151 -3.46 22.21 5.92
N THR A 152 -4.52 22.96 5.64
CA THR A 152 -5.67 22.47 4.89
C THR A 152 -5.80 23.27 3.59
N SER A 153 -5.96 22.56 2.48
CA SER A 153 -6.25 23.11 1.15
C SER A 153 -7.75 23.02 0.90
N SER A 154 -8.37 24.14 0.59
CA SER A 154 -9.79 24.27 0.25
C SER A 154 -9.97 24.99 -1.08
N VAL A 155 -11.11 24.76 -1.73
CA VAL A 155 -11.49 25.55 -2.90
C VAL A 155 -11.99 26.91 -2.44
N LEU A 156 -11.47 27.98 -3.06
CA LEU A 156 -11.89 29.36 -2.80
C LEU A 156 -13.37 29.55 -3.19
N LYS A 157 -14.13 30.18 -2.28
CA LYS A 157 -15.54 30.55 -2.50
C LYS A 157 -15.72 32.00 -2.90
N GLU A 158 -14.79 32.86 -2.51
CA GLU A 158 -14.80 34.30 -2.74
C GLU A 158 -13.43 34.76 -3.27
N GLY A 159 -13.39 35.91 -3.96
CA GLY A 159 -12.16 36.49 -4.51
C GLY A 159 -11.95 36.24 -6.01
N GLU A 160 -10.92 36.86 -6.58
CA GLU A 160 -10.69 36.87 -8.04
C GLU A 160 -10.28 35.50 -8.61
N ARG A 161 -9.68 34.62 -7.79
CA ARG A 161 -9.21 33.29 -8.21
C ARG A 161 -10.32 32.25 -8.29
N THR A 162 -11.52 32.56 -7.80
CA THR A 162 -12.72 31.71 -7.96
C THR A 162 -13.10 31.47 -9.42
N LYS A 163 -12.74 32.40 -10.32
CA LYS A 163 -12.94 32.31 -11.77
C LYS A 163 -12.20 31.13 -12.43
N TYR A 164 -11.20 30.57 -11.75
CA TYR A 164 -10.44 29.41 -12.21
C TYR A 164 -11.15 28.09 -11.89
N ASN A 165 -12.36 28.12 -11.32
CA ASN A 165 -13.20 26.92 -11.26
C ASN A 165 -13.76 26.57 -12.63
N PHE A 166 -13.82 25.27 -12.93
CA PHE A 166 -14.40 24.76 -14.17
C PHE A 166 -15.10 23.41 -13.94
N ALA A 167 -15.92 23.01 -14.90
CA ALA A 167 -16.58 21.71 -14.89
C ALA A 167 -15.75 20.69 -15.69
N LEU A 168 -15.59 19.52 -15.10
CA LEU A 168 -15.11 18.30 -15.72
C LEU A 168 -16.32 17.39 -16.05
N TYR A 169 -16.15 16.41 -16.92
CA TYR A 169 -17.10 15.34 -17.15
C TYR A 169 -16.42 14.00 -16.93
N ASN A 170 -17.15 13.05 -16.37
CA ASN A 170 -16.71 11.69 -16.16
C ASN A 170 -17.80 10.72 -16.64
N ILE A 171 -17.40 9.54 -17.10
CA ILE A 171 -18.32 8.46 -17.49
C ILE A 171 -18.19 7.30 -16.51
N ASN A 172 -19.32 6.66 -16.21
CA ASN A 172 -19.36 5.43 -15.45
C ASN A 172 -19.64 4.25 -16.37
N TYR A 173 -19.27 3.05 -15.94
CA TYR A 173 -19.48 1.82 -16.71
C TYR A 173 -20.45 0.88 -16.00
N ASP A 174 -21.55 0.56 -16.68
CA ASP A 174 -22.42 -0.54 -16.27
C ASP A 174 -21.76 -1.88 -16.61
N LYS A 175 -21.93 -2.87 -15.73
CA LYS A 175 -21.24 -4.16 -15.81
C LYS A 175 -22.24 -5.26 -16.13
N ASP A 176 -22.27 -5.70 -17.39
CA ASP A 176 -23.03 -6.88 -17.80
C ASP A 176 -22.12 -8.12 -17.77
N PRO A 177 -22.35 -9.09 -16.86
CA PRO A 177 -21.54 -10.29 -16.80
C PRO A 177 -21.83 -11.19 -18.01
N GLN A 178 -20.87 -11.32 -18.92
CA GLN A 178 -20.94 -12.31 -19.98
C GLN A 178 -20.02 -13.49 -19.66
N GLU A 179 -20.57 -14.71 -19.71
CA GLU A 179 -19.78 -15.93 -19.62
C GLU A 179 -18.97 -16.11 -20.90
N LYS A 180 -17.64 -16.05 -20.81
CA LYS A 180 -16.73 -16.50 -21.87
C LYS A 180 -15.86 -17.63 -21.34
N GLU A 181 -15.60 -18.62 -22.19
CA GLU A 181 -14.66 -19.69 -21.88
C GLU A 181 -13.24 -19.12 -21.74
N ALA A 182 -12.53 -19.51 -20.68
CA ALA A 182 -11.21 -18.99 -20.38
C ALA A 182 -10.15 -19.53 -21.38
N LYS A 183 -9.45 -18.63 -22.08
CA LYS A 183 -8.28 -18.94 -22.92
C LYS A 183 -6.97 -19.00 -22.12
N LYS A 184 -6.95 -19.62 -20.93
CA LYS A 184 -5.69 -19.88 -20.22
C LYS A 184 -5.45 -21.37 -20.14
N ASP A 185 -4.57 -21.86 -21.01
CA ASP A 185 -3.84 -23.09 -20.78
C ASP A 185 -3.01 -22.89 -19.51
N THR A 186 -3.47 -23.47 -18.41
CA THR A 186 -2.70 -23.49 -17.17
C THR A 186 -1.74 -24.67 -17.31
N GLU A 187 -0.42 -24.46 -17.17
CA GLU A 187 0.55 -25.54 -17.22
C GLU A 187 0.21 -26.58 -16.12
N VAL A 188 -0.30 -27.73 -16.54
CA VAL A 188 -0.48 -28.89 -15.67
C VAL A 188 0.91 -29.41 -15.33
N PHE A 189 1.20 -29.63 -14.05
CA PHE A 189 2.49 -30.19 -13.64
C PHE A 189 2.65 -31.60 -14.26
N ASP A 190 3.67 -31.75 -15.09
CA ASP A 190 3.96 -33.00 -15.80
C ASP A 190 4.75 -33.95 -14.89
N TYR A 191 4.06 -34.99 -14.39
CA TYR A 191 4.62 -36.01 -13.50
C TYR A 191 5.68 -36.89 -14.15
N THR A 192 5.83 -36.86 -15.49
CA THR A 192 6.92 -37.58 -16.17
C THR A 192 8.29 -37.01 -15.81
N LYS A 193 8.36 -35.78 -15.28
CA LYS A 193 9.61 -35.15 -14.85
C LYS A 193 10.15 -35.71 -13.53
N GLY A 194 9.30 -36.23 -12.62
CA GLY A 194 9.74 -36.98 -11.43
C GLY A 194 10.42 -36.18 -10.29
N TYR A 195 10.55 -34.85 -10.39
CA TYR A 195 11.15 -33.99 -9.35
C TYR A 195 10.52 -32.58 -9.31
N ILE A 196 10.67 -31.90 -8.18
CA ILE A 196 10.26 -30.51 -7.94
C ILE A 196 11.55 -29.68 -7.77
N LYS A 197 11.64 -28.53 -8.45
CA LYS A 197 12.79 -27.62 -8.28
C LYS A 197 12.77 -26.98 -6.89
N LEU A 198 13.53 -27.55 -5.97
CA LEU A 198 13.76 -27.00 -4.64
C LEU A 198 14.87 -25.96 -4.65
N ILE A 199 15.04 -25.23 -3.55
CA ILE A 199 16.23 -24.39 -3.30
C ILE A 199 17.12 -25.06 -2.25
N SER A 200 18.44 -24.86 -2.35
CA SER A 200 19.39 -25.33 -1.34
C SER A 200 19.07 -24.73 0.03
N GLN A 201 19.27 -25.53 1.08
CA GLN A 201 18.85 -25.22 2.45
C GLN A 201 20.06 -25.16 3.37
N ILE A 202 20.01 -24.22 4.32
CA ILE A 202 20.84 -24.18 5.53
C ILE A 202 19.87 -24.21 6.71
N GLU A 203 20.21 -24.96 7.76
CA GLU A 203 19.34 -25.13 8.94
C GLU A 203 19.39 -23.87 9.82
N ASP A 204 20.56 -23.23 9.89
CA ASP A 204 20.80 -22.01 10.64
C ASP A 204 21.45 -20.95 9.74
N GLU A 205 21.03 -19.70 9.89
CA GLU A 205 21.59 -18.55 9.17
C GLU A 205 21.89 -17.41 10.14
N ASP A 206 23.13 -16.91 10.13
CA ASP A 206 23.46 -15.65 10.80
C ASP A 206 22.90 -14.49 9.99
N LYS A 207 21.86 -13.83 10.52
CA LYS A 207 21.33 -12.60 9.94
C LYS A 207 21.81 -11.38 10.69
N ASN A 208 22.38 -10.44 9.95
CA ASN A 208 22.62 -9.09 10.46
C ASN A 208 21.30 -8.31 10.47
N THR A 209 20.94 -7.77 11.64
CA THR A 209 19.85 -6.80 11.81
C THR A 209 20.44 -5.44 12.13
N GLU A 210 20.15 -4.45 11.30
CA GLU A 210 20.53 -3.06 11.53
C GLU A 210 19.43 -2.33 12.33
N TYR A 211 19.85 -1.58 13.34
CA TYR A 211 18.98 -0.75 14.15
C TYR A 211 19.37 0.71 13.96
N THR A 212 18.40 1.56 13.64
CA THR A 212 18.59 3.01 13.50
C THR A 212 17.91 3.74 14.66
N SER A 213 18.64 4.60 15.35
CA SER A 213 18.07 5.51 16.35
C SER A 213 17.38 6.69 15.66
N LEU A 214 16.46 7.37 16.35
CA LEU A 214 15.84 8.60 15.82
C LEU A 214 16.89 9.72 15.57
N ALA A 215 18.00 9.70 16.30
CA ALA A 215 19.14 10.60 16.10
C ALA A 215 20.05 10.19 14.93
N GLY A 216 19.72 9.10 14.21
CA GLY A 216 20.46 8.65 13.02
C GLY A 216 21.64 7.71 13.31
N GLU A 217 21.84 7.29 14.56
CA GLU A 217 22.89 6.32 14.89
C GLU A 217 22.48 4.92 14.42
N VAL A 218 23.38 4.23 13.72
CA VAL A 218 23.15 2.86 13.24
C VAL A 218 24.03 1.89 13.99
N TYR A 219 23.45 0.81 14.50
CA TYR A 219 24.22 -0.33 15.02
C TYR A 219 23.67 -1.65 14.51
N SER A 220 24.58 -2.60 14.30
CA SER A 220 24.26 -3.92 13.74
C SER A 220 24.32 -4.99 14.82
N LYS A 221 23.39 -5.95 14.78
CA LYS A 221 23.40 -7.14 15.63
C LYS A 221 23.22 -8.38 14.77
N ASN A 222 24.18 -9.29 14.85
CA ASN A 222 24.03 -10.62 14.26
C ASN A 222 23.16 -11.49 15.16
N THR A 223 22.17 -12.13 14.57
CA THR A 223 21.26 -13.06 15.24
C THR A 223 21.23 -14.36 14.46
N LEU A 224 21.53 -15.47 15.14
CA LEU A 224 21.40 -16.80 14.56
C LEU A 224 19.91 -17.14 14.46
N ILE A 225 19.42 -17.35 13.24
CA ILE A 225 18.04 -17.75 12.97
C ILE A 225 18.02 -19.25 12.67
N GLU A 226 17.35 -20.00 13.53
CA GLU A 226 17.04 -21.42 13.34
C GLU A 226 15.75 -21.53 12.53
N TYR A 227 15.80 -22.13 11.35
CA TYR A 227 14.60 -22.31 10.53
C TYR A 227 13.78 -23.51 11.00
N ASN A 228 12.44 -23.38 10.99
CA ASN A 228 11.56 -24.53 11.21
C ASN A 228 11.83 -25.60 10.15
N THR A 229 12.17 -26.80 10.62
CA THR A 229 12.41 -27.99 9.81
C THR A 229 11.29 -28.99 9.99
N TYR A 230 10.88 -29.63 8.89
CA TYR A 230 9.82 -30.65 8.85
C TYR A 230 10.37 -31.92 8.23
N THR A 231 9.92 -33.07 8.72
CA THR A 231 10.27 -34.35 8.12
C THR A 231 9.54 -34.56 6.79
N VAL A 232 10.13 -35.36 5.89
CA VAL A 232 9.46 -35.73 4.62
C VAL A 232 8.10 -36.39 4.89
N ASP A 233 8.01 -37.18 5.96
CA ASP A 233 6.79 -37.89 6.35
C ASP A 233 5.66 -36.96 6.79
N GLU A 234 5.96 -35.90 7.53
CA GLU A 234 5.00 -34.86 7.90
C GLU A 234 4.45 -34.12 6.67
N VAL A 235 5.31 -33.82 5.70
CA VAL A 235 4.91 -33.16 4.45
C VAL A 235 3.99 -34.06 3.63
N VAL A 236 4.33 -35.34 3.49
CA VAL A 236 3.51 -36.33 2.76
C VAL A 236 2.16 -36.57 3.44
N ASN A 237 2.14 -36.67 4.77
CA ASN A 237 0.88 -36.83 5.50
C ASN A 237 -0.05 -35.63 5.30
N LYS A 238 0.51 -34.41 5.34
CA LYS A 238 -0.27 -33.19 5.10
C LYS A 238 -0.88 -33.13 3.69
N ILE A 239 -0.14 -33.54 2.66
CA ILE A 239 -0.67 -33.63 1.28
C ILE A 239 -1.89 -34.55 1.22
N TYR A 240 -1.80 -35.70 1.89
CA TYR A 240 -2.90 -36.68 1.94
C TYR A 240 -4.12 -36.20 2.73
N GLU A 241 -3.92 -35.47 3.83
CA GLU A 241 -5.01 -34.88 4.60
C GLU A 241 -5.77 -33.79 3.80
N GLU A 242 -5.03 -32.92 3.12
CA GLU A 242 -5.61 -31.90 2.24
C GLU A 242 -6.39 -32.53 1.06
N PHE A 243 -5.90 -33.66 0.53
CA PHE A 243 -6.59 -34.42 -0.52
C PHE A 243 -7.92 -35.02 -0.03
N LYS A 244 -7.89 -35.74 1.12
CA LYS A 244 -9.08 -36.39 1.69
C LYS A 244 -10.19 -35.41 2.03
N THR A 245 -9.82 -34.26 2.59
CA THR A 245 -10.79 -33.22 2.98
C THR A 245 -11.55 -32.69 1.77
N ARG A 246 -10.86 -32.47 0.64
CA ARG A 246 -11.45 -31.90 -0.58
C ARG A 246 -12.22 -32.91 -1.43
N GLU A 247 -11.82 -34.18 -1.46
CA GLU A 247 -12.63 -35.26 -2.04
C GLU A 247 -13.99 -35.37 -1.33
N TRP A 248 -13.98 -35.23 -0.01
CA TRP A 248 -15.18 -35.28 0.80
C TRP A 248 -16.10 -34.08 0.53
N GLU A 249 -15.55 -32.86 0.41
CA GLU A 249 -16.29 -31.66 -0.02
C GLU A 249 -16.95 -31.82 -1.40
N GLY A 250 -16.23 -32.41 -2.36
CA GLY A 250 -16.74 -32.66 -3.72
C GLY A 250 -17.92 -33.64 -3.75
N ARG A 251 -17.91 -34.66 -2.88
CA ARG A 251 -19.04 -35.61 -2.74
C ARG A 251 -20.27 -34.99 -2.07
N ILE A 252 -20.09 -34.13 -1.07
CA ILE A 252 -21.18 -33.44 -0.36
C ILE A 252 -21.92 -32.47 -1.29
N LEU A 253 -21.20 -31.74 -2.14
CA LEU A 253 -21.76 -30.67 -2.98
C LEU A 253 -22.44 -31.14 -4.28
N ARG A 254 -22.57 -32.46 -4.52
CA ARG A 254 -23.23 -33.07 -5.71
C ARG A 254 -22.81 -32.42 -7.04
N LEU A 255 -21.54 -32.08 -7.19
CA LEU A 255 -21.02 -31.52 -8.43
C LEU A 255 -20.98 -32.60 -9.53
N PRO A 256 -21.29 -32.27 -10.80
CA PRO A 256 -21.37 -33.25 -11.87
C PRO A 256 -20.07 -34.04 -12.04
N GLU A 257 -20.19 -35.36 -12.19
CA GLU A 257 -19.07 -36.26 -12.41
C GLU A 257 -18.40 -35.95 -13.76
N GLY A 258 -17.31 -35.17 -13.72
CA GLY A 258 -16.56 -34.76 -14.91
C GLY A 258 -15.64 -33.55 -14.69
N GLU A 259 -15.84 -32.77 -13.63
CA GLU A 259 -14.99 -31.59 -13.30
C GLU A 259 -13.77 -31.90 -12.42
N TYR A 260 -13.59 -33.16 -12.02
CA TYR A 260 -12.49 -33.59 -11.17
C TYR A 260 -11.76 -34.76 -11.84
N THR A 261 -10.44 -34.66 -11.95
CA THR A 261 -9.56 -35.78 -12.30
C THR A 261 -9.71 -36.84 -11.22
N LYS A 262 -10.59 -37.82 -11.49
CA LYS A 262 -11.02 -38.84 -10.54
C LYS A 262 -9.92 -39.85 -10.20
N ASN A 263 -8.71 -39.73 -10.75
CA ASN A 263 -7.67 -40.74 -10.62
C ASN A 263 -6.28 -40.12 -10.43
N ASP A 264 -5.55 -40.73 -9.48
CA ASP A 264 -4.10 -40.71 -9.28
C ASP A 264 -3.51 -39.59 -8.42
N LEU A 265 -3.86 -39.57 -7.12
CA LEU A 265 -2.86 -39.21 -6.13
C LEU A 265 -1.86 -40.39 -6.02
N PRO A 266 -0.55 -40.19 -6.28
CA PRO A 266 0.43 -41.26 -6.16
C PRO A 266 0.47 -41.81 -4.73
N PRO A 267 0.74 -43.12 -4.52
CA PRO A 267 0.95 -43.70 -3.20
C PRO A 267 1.97 -42.89 -2.38
N LYS A 268 1.81 -42.89 -1.04
CA LYS A 268 2.73 -42.19 -0.11
C LYS A 268 4.20 -42.44 -0.43
N ASP A 269 4.56 -43.66 -0.83
CA ASP A 269 5.93 -44.04 -1.17
C ASP A 269 6.47 -43.37 -2.44
N VAL A 270 5.60 -43.13 -3.42
CA VAL A 270 5.95 -42.40 -4.65
C VAL A 270 6.15 -40.92 -4.36
N LEU A 271 5.32 -40.31 -3.51
CA LEU A 271 5.50 -38.94 -3.06
C LEU A 271 6.79 -38.76 -2.26
N LYS A 272 7.09 -39.68 -1.33
CA LYS A 272 8.37 -39.69 -0.60
C LYS A 272 9.55 -39.77 -1.57
N LYS A 273 9.45 -40.60 -2.60
CA LYS A 273 10.50 -40.74 -3.63
C LYS A 273 10.70 -39.44 -4.42
N ILE A 274 9.62 -38.80 -4.89
CA ILE A 274 9.69 -37.52 -5.61
C ILE A 274 10.33 -36.44 -4.73
N ILE A 275 9.92 -36.35 -3.46
CA ILE A 275 10.46 -35.36 -2.52
C ILE A 275 11.94 -35.62 -2.25
N ARG A 276 12.34 -36.87 -2.02
CA ARG A 276 13.76 -37.24 -1.82
C ARG A 276 14.62 -36.96 -3.05
N THR A 277 14.18 -37.34 -4.24
CA THR A 277 14.87 -37.01 -5.49
C THR A 277 15.00 -35.50 -5.67
N SER A 278 13.99 -34.73 -5.25
CA SER A 278 14.03 -33.27 -5.28
C SER A 278 15.01 -32.67 -4.27
N MET A 279 15.21 -33.32 -3.10
CA MET A 279 16.19 -32.93 -2.08
C MET A 279 17.62 -33.26 -2.51
N ASP A 280 17.82 -34.41 -3.13
CA ASP A 280 19.13 -34.86 -3.64
C ASP A 280 19.66 -33.90 -4.72
N MET A 281 18.78 -33.40 -5.60
CA MET A 281 19.14 -32.45 -6.66
C MET A 281 19.67 -31.11 -6.15
N VAL A 282 19.31 -30.70 -4.93
CA VAL A 282 19.77 -29.43 -4.32
C VAL A 282 20.86 -29.64 -3.26
N GLY A 283 21.34 -30.88 -3.12
CA GLY A 283 22.42 -31.25 -2.20
C GLY A 283 22.03 -31.22 -0.72
N THR A 284 20.74 -31.26 -0.38
CA THR A 284 20.29 -31.26 1.02
C THR A 284 20.53 -32.65 1.64
N LYS A 285 21.32 -32.71 2.70
CA LYS A 285 21.60 -33.95 3.44
C LYS A 285 20.63 -34.08 4.62
N GLY A 286 19.95 -35.23 4.74
CA GLY A 286 19.02 -35.52 5.85
C GLY A 286 17.57 -35.74 5.40
N ASP A 287 16.67 -35.90 6.37
CA ASP A 287 15.22 -36.15 6.15
C ASP A 287 14.36 -34.92 6.46
N ARG A 288 14.98 -33.73 6.56
CA ARG A 288 14.36 -32.48 7.00
C ARG A 288 14.29 -31.45 5.89
N LEU A 289 13.18 -30.70 5.85
CA LEU A 289 12.87 -29.67 4.87
C LEU A 289 12.50 -28.35 5.57
N VAL A 290 13.08 -27.23 5.14
CA VAL A 290 12.64 -25.90 5.59
C VAL A 290 11.26 -25.53 5.03
N GLU A 291 10.52 -24.67 5.74
CA GLU A 291 9.16 -24.21 5.40
C GLU A 291 9.01 -23.76 3.93
N LYS A 292 10.00 -23.04 3.38
CA LYS A 292 9.96 -22.55 1.99
C LYS A 292 9.85 -23.69 0.97
N ASN A 293 10.59 -24.79 1.15
CA ASN A 293 10.52 -25.93 0.24
C ASN A 293 9.25 -26.75 0.48
N ARG A 294 8.82 -26.90 1.74
CA ARG A 294 7.51 -27.49 2.07
C ARG A 294 6.37 -26.77 1.33
N GLN A 295 6.36 -25.44 1.33
CA GLN A 295 5.32 -24.67 0.66
C GLN A 295 5.34 -24.86 -0.86
N LYS A 296 6.52 -24.91 -1.48
CA LYS A 296 6.66 -25.22 -2.92
C LYS A 296 6.11 -26.61 -3.26
N ILE A 297 6.39 -27.60 -2.42
CA ILE A 297 5.88 -28.97 -2.58
C ILE A 297 4.36 -28.99 -2.49
N LEU A 298 3.77 -28.37 -1.46
CA LEU A 298 2.31 -28.29 -1.30
C LEU A 298 1.64 -27.54 -2.48
N GLN A 299 2.24 -26.47 -2.98
CA GLN A 299 1.73 -25.73 -4.14
C GLN A 299 1.75 -26.58 -5.42
N ALA A 300 2.85 -27.30 -5.68
CA ALA A 300 2.96 -28.17 -6.86
C ALA A 300 1.83 -29.23 -6.87
N PHE A 301 1.63 -29.91 -5.75
CA PHE A 301 0.57 -30.93 -5.62
C PHE A 301 -0.84 -30.34 -5.54
N GLY A 302 -1.00 -29.08 -5.12
CA GLY A 302 -2.29 -28.39 -5.10
C GLY A 302 -2.90 -28.13 -6.49
N THR A 303 -2.09 -28.16 -7.56
CA THR A 303 -2.56 -27.94 -8.94
C THR A 303 -3.39 -29.11 -9.51
N LEU A 304 -3.28 -30.31 -8.93
CA LEU A 304 -3.96 -31.54 -9.36
C LEU A 304 -5.49 -31.49 -9.28
N LEU A 305 -6.03 -30.60 -8.46
CA LEU A 305 -7.44 -30.60 -8.06
C LEU A 305 -8.16 -29.31 -8.45
N ARG A 306 -7.60 -28.49 -9.36
CA ARG A 306 -8.20 -27.21 -9.75
C ARG A 306 -9.30 -27.43 -10.79
N LYS A 307 -10.48 -26.85 -10.57
CA LYS A 307 -11.50 -26.71 -11.62
C LYS A 307 -10.92 -25.96 -12.81
N LYS A 308 -11.36 -26.28 -14.04
CA LYS A 308 -11.27 -25.34 -15.16
C LYS A 308 -12.00 -24.07 -14.75
N GLY A 309 -11.25 -22.98 -14.55
CA GLY A 309 -11.82 -21.71 -14.16
C GLY A 309 -12.70 -21.17 -15.28
N LYS A 310 -13.99 -20.97 -15.03
CA LYS A 310 -14.80 -20.06 -15.86
C LYS A 310 -14.38 -18.64 -15.53
N THR A 311 -14.10 -17.82 -16.54
CA THR A 311 -13.81 -16.40 -16.33
C THR A 311 -15.03 -15.61 -16.73
N ILE A 312 -15.65 -14.93 -15.77
CA ILE A 312 -16.70 -13.95 -16.04
C ILE A 312 -15.99 -12.74 -16.67
N VAL A 313 -16.36 -12.39 -17.90
CA VAL A 313 -15.88 -11.16 -18.55
C VAL A 313 -17.02 -10.17 -18.52
N ASN A 314 -16.90 -9.14 -17.70
CA ASN A 314 -17.88 -8.06 -17.68
C ASN A 314 -17.73 -7.24 -18.96
N VAL A 315 -18.79 -7.15 -19.76
CA VAL A 315 -18.88 -6.16 -20.84
C VAL A 315 -19.23 -4.82 -20.20
N ARG A 316 -18.50 -3.78 -20.58
CA ARG A 316 -18.69 -2.42 -20.08
C ARG A 316 -19.61 -1.67 -21.02
N ASN A 317 -20.76 -1.22 -20.54
CA ASN A 317 -21.59 -0.24 -21.26
C ASN A 317 -21.26 1.15 -20.70
N VAL A 318 -21.08 2.13 -21.56
CA VAL A 318 -20.78 3.51 -21.17
C VAL A 318 -22.08 4.20 -20.77
N ASN A 319 -22.10 4.82 -19.60
CA ASN A 319 -23.22 5.64 -19.13
C ASN A 319 -23.05 7.09 -19.57
N GLU A 320 -24.15 7.86 -19.53
CA GLU A 320 -24.13 9.29 -19.86
C GLU A 320 -23.09 10.07 -19.04
N PRO A 321 -22.37 11.03 -19.66
CA PRO A 321 -21.37 11.84 -18.96
C PRO A 321 -21.96 12.63 -17.78
N VAL A 322 -21.34 12.48 -16.61
CA VAL A 322 -21.68 13.20 -15.38
C VAL A 322 -20.74 14.38 -15.20
N ALA A 323 -21.30 15.58 -15.02
CA ALA A 323 -20.52 16.77 -14.72
C ALA A 323 -19.98 16.77 -13.27
N ILE A 324 -18.69 17.06 -13.11
CA ILE A 324 -17.99 17.20 -11.83
C ILE A 324 -17.46 18.63 -11.75
N ALA A 325 -17.97 19.42 -10.80
CA ALA A 325 -17.49 20.78 -10.59
C ALA A 325 -16.22 20.79 -9.73
N THR A 326 -15.17 21.48 -10.18
CA THR A 326 -13.96 21.69 -9.35
C THR A 326 -14.26 22.48 -8.07
N GLY A 327 -15.35 23.25 -8.07
CA GLY A 327 -15.84 24.02 -6.92
C GLY A 327 -16.29 23.17 -5.73
N GLU A 328 -16.69 21.92 -5.97
CA GLU A 328 -17.24 21.00 -4.96
C GLU A 328 -16.18 20.00 -4.46
N MET A 329 -14.91 20.21 -4.79
CA MET A 329 -13.83 19.33 -4.38
C MET A 329 -13.62 19.34 -2.87
N ASP A 330 -13.41 18.14 -2.31
CA ASP A 330 -13.09 17.96 -0.89
C ASP A 330 -11.78 18.64 -0.48
N ARG A 331 -11.70 18.95 0.82
CA ARG A 331 -10.50 19.51 1.44
C ARG A 331 -9.39 18.47 1.50
N GLU A 332 -8.15 18.92 1.27
CA GLU A 332 -6.94 18.11 1.48
C GLU A 332 -6.19 18.64 2.68
N THR A 333 -5.57 17.77 3.47
CA THR A 333 -4.82 18.17 4.66
C THR A 333 -3.44 17.55 4.64
N ILE A 334 -2.43 18.32 5.00
CA ILE A 334 -1.07 17.85 5.20
C ILE A 334 -0.56 18.27 6.58
N ALA A 335 0.14 17.38 7.27
CA ALA A 335 0.87 17.73 8.49
C ALA A 335 2.12 18.55 8.13
N VAL A 336 2.42 19.59 8.90
CA VAL A 336 3.60 20.45 8.68
C VAL A 336 4.90 19.64 8.66
N GLY A 337 5.03 18.59 9.47
CA GLY A 337 6.20 17.70 9.45
C GLY A 337 6.50 17.07 8.09
N ASN A 338 5.50 16.85 7.23
CA ASN A 338 5.75 16.32 5.88
C ASN A 338 6.50 17.32 4.97
N LEU A 339 6.48 18.61 5.31
CA LEU A 339 7.24 19.66 4.61
C LEU A 339 8.75 19.59 4.93
N ARG A 340 9.16 18.95 6.03
CA ARG A 340 10.57 18.63 6.32
C ARG A 340 11.15 17.59 5.35
N HIS A 341 10.29 16.95 4.56
CA HIS A 341 10.66 15.91 3.61
C HIS A 341 10.42 16.37 2.17
N ASN A 342 9.87 15.51 1.32
CA ASN A 342 9.72 15.77 -0.11
C ASN A 342 8.45 16.54 -0.49
N SER A 343 7.64 16.96 0.48
CA SER A 343 6.39 17.67 0.22
C SER A 343 6.62 19.18 0.11
N THR A 344 5.79 19.85 -0.68
CA THR A 344 5.86 21.31 -0.85
C THR A 344 4.47 21.93 -0.74
N VAL A 345 4.40 23.09 -0.08
CA VAL A 345 3.22 23.94 -0.05
C VAL A 345 3.39 25.12 -1.02
N PHE A 346 2.45 25.28 -1.95
CA PHE A 346 2.37 26.42 -2.86
C PHE A 346 1.21 27.34 -2.46
N TYR A 347 1.47 28.64 -2.35
CA TYR A 347 0.48 29.64 -1.97
C TYR A 347 0.70 30.94 -2.76
N ALA A 348 -0.36 31.75 -2.86
CA ALA A 348 -0.29 33.03 -3.57
C ALA A 348 0.34 34.14 -2.71
N ASP A 349 0.98 35.13 -3.33
CA ASP A 349 1.52 36.33 -2.65
C ASP A 349 0.46 37.11 -1.83
N ASN A 350 -0.82 36.99 -2.19
CA ASN A 350 -1.95 37.59 -1.49
C ASN A 350 -2.66 36.63 -0.49
N PHE A 351 -2.03 35.52 -0.09
CA PHE A 351 -2.64 34.44 0.70
C PHE A 351 -3.37 34.92 1.97
N GLU A 352 -2.95 36.05 2.55
CA GLU A 352 -3.56 36.63 3.75
C GLU A 352 -5.04 36.97 3.59
N ASN A 353 -5.49 37.24 2.36
CA ASN A 353 -6.88 37.57 2.03
C ASN A 353 -7.71 36.32 1.67
N GLU A 354 -7.04 35.19 1.42
CA GLU A 354 -7.66 33.98 0.88
C GLU A 354 -7.79 32.88 1.94
N LEU A 355 -6.91 32.88 2.95
CA LEU A 355 -6.88 31.89 4.02
C LEU A 355 -7.68 32.32 5.25
N SER A 356 -8.27 31.34 5.93
CA SER A 356 -8.77 31.52 7.30
C SER A 356 -7.64 31.87 8.27
N GLU A 357 -7.95 32.62 9.33
CA GLU A 357 -6.98 33.04 10.36
C GLU A 357 -6.10 31.89 10.87
N GLU A 358 -6.70 30.75 11.22
CA GLU A 358 -5.98 29.56 11.72
C GLU A 358 -4.91 29.05 10.73
N ILE A 359 -5.27 28.87 9.45
CA ILE A 359 -4.34 28.36 8.42
C ILE A 359 -3.29 29.42 8.09
N ARG A 360 -3.66 30.71 8.11
CA ARG A 360 -2.73 31.83 7.86
C ARG A 360 -1.62 31.86 8.91
N ASP A 361 -1.95 31.67 10.18
CA ASP A 361 -0.97 31.66 11.27
C ASP A 361 -0.04 30.46 11.14
N ILE A 362 -0.58 29.26 10.87
CA ILE A 362 0.23 28.05 10.63
C ILE A 362 1.16 28.25 9.43
N LEU A 363 0.68 28.83 8.33
CA LEU A 363 1.50 29.07 7.14
C LEU A 363 2.61 30.08 7.42
N LYS A 364 2.35 31.13 8.22
CA LYS A 364 3.39 32.08 8.65
C LYS A 364 4.46 31.42 9.49
N ASP A 365 4.08 30.54 10.40
CA ASP A 365 5.04 29.76 11.19
C ASP A 365 5.91 28.88 10.30
N VAL A 366 5.32 28.26 9.27
CA VAL A 366 6.05 27.47 8.26
C VAL A 366 7.03 28.34 7.45
N VAL A 367 6.62 29.54 7.03
CA VAL A 367 7.47 30.46 6.25
C VAL A 367 8.63 31.00 7.09
N ASN A 368 8.44 31.20 8.39
CA ASN A 368 9.46 31.69 9.31
C ASN A 368 10.37 30.57 9.86
N ASP A 369 10.06 29.29 9.63
CA ASP A 369 10.87 28.16 10.11
C ASP A 369 12.10 27.95 9.22
N GLU A 370 13.25 28.51 9.65
CA GLU A 370 14.54 28.36 8.96
C GLU A 370 15.07 26.92 8.91
N SER A 371 14.51 25.98 9.69
CA SER A 371 14.92 24.58 9.69
C SER A 371 14.31 23.76 8.55
N LEU A 372 13.32 24.30 7.83
CA LEU A 372 12.70 23.65 6.70
C LEU A 372 13.57 23.74 5.43
N PRO A 373 13.52 22.72 4.54
CA PRO A 373 14.22 22.82 3.27
C PRO A 373 13.66 23.98 2.43
N LYS A 374 14.48 24.64 1.61
CA LYS A 374 14.05 25.70 0.66
C LYS A 374 12.99 25.26 -0.36
N SER A 375 12.71 23.97 -0.41
CA SER A 375 11.66 23.38 -1.23
C SER A 375 10.38 23.08 -0.46
N ALA A 376 10.32 23.32 0.85
CA ALA A 376 9.14 23.07 1.68
C ALA A 376 7.99 24.02 1.31
N GLU A 377 8.31 25.27 0.96
CA GLU A 377 7.35 26.29 0.60
C GLU A 377 7.72 26.93 -0.74
N LYS A 378 6.69 27.41 -1.46
CA LYS A 378 6.80 28.27 -2.62
C LYS A 378 5.70 29.32 -2.66
N GLU A 379 6.09 30.57 -2.48
CA GLU A 379 5.26 31.72 -2.83
C GLU A 379 5.19 31.93 -4.36
N ILE A 380 3.96 32.08 -4.88
CA ILE A 380 3.67 32.29 -6.30
C ILE A 380 2.88 33.60 -6.46
N ASN A 381 3.17 34.35 -7.51
CA ASN A 381 2.37 35.53 -7.82
C ASN A 381 0.90 35.16 -8.16
N GLN A 382 -0.07 35.83 -7.52
CA GLN A 382 -1.51 35.55 -7.68
C GLN A 382 -2.00 35.52 -9.13
N TYR A 383 -1.38 36.29 -10.04
CA TYR A 383 -1.79 36.34 -11.44
C TYR A 383 -1.30 35.13 -12.26
N LEU A 384 -0.23 34.48 -11.80
CA LEU A 384 0.34 33.26 -12.39
C LEU A 384 -0.26 31.99 -11.77
N PHE A 385 -0.85 32.08 -10.57
CA PHE A 385 -1.45 30.96 -9.86
C PHE A 385 -2.90 30.70 -10.33
N LYS A 386 -3.02 30.17 -11.56
CA LYS A 386 -4.29 29.89 -12.28
C LYS A 386 -5.11 28.73 -11.70
N THR A 387 -5.22 28.62 -10.39
CA THR A 387 -5.99 27.58 -9.69
C THR A 387 -6.98 28.21 -8.71
N SER A 388 -8.10 27.54 -8.46
CA SER A 388 -9.11 27.94 -7.47
C SER A 388 -8.83 27.43 -6.06
N LEU A 389 -7.75 26.66 -5.86
CA LEU A 389 -7.32 26.17 -4.56
C LEU A 389 -6.57 27.25 -3.78
N ASP A 390 -6.93 27.50 -2.53
CA ASP A 390 -6.23 28.46 -1.67
C ASP A 390 -4.73 28.15 -1.55
N ILE A 391 -4.40 26.87 -1.34
CA ILE A 391 -3.07 26.29 -1.20
C ILE A 391 -3.03 25.01 -2.02
N VAL A 392 -1.87 24.70 -2.62
CA VAL A 392 -1.63 23.43 -3.33
C VAL A 392 -0.48 22.66 -2.67
N PHE A 393 -0.73 21.40 -2.33
CA PHE A 393 0.31 20.51 -1.80
C PHE A 393 0.86 19.60 -2.89
N THR A 394 2.17 19.44 -2.97
CA THR A 394 2.81 18.37 -3.74
C THR A 394 3.51 17.40 -2.80
N LYS A 395 3.53 16.11 -3.12
CA LYS A 395 4.07 15.06 -2.24
C LYS A 395 5.49 14.64 -2.59
N ALA A 396 5.90 14.90 -3.82
CA ALA A 396 7.17 14.47 -4.36
C ALA A 396 7.78 15.53 -5.28
N GLU A 397 9.08 15.39 -5.52
CA GLU A 397 9.84 16.29 -6.39
C GLU A 397 9.30 16.38 -7.84
N PRO A 398 8.85 15.29 -8.50
CA PRO A 398 8.26 15.39 -9.83
C PRO A 398 7.04 16.30 -9.89
N GLU A 399 6.11 16.17 -8.93
CA GLU A 399 4.93 17.04 -8.83
C GLU A 399 5.33 18.49 -8.54
N ARG A 400 6.27 18.70 -7.62
CA ARG A 400 6.78 20.04 -7.29
C ARG A 400 7.32 20.74 -8.53
N LYS A 401 8.20 20.08 -9.27
CA LYS A 401 8.78 20.60 -10.52
C LYS A 401 7.71 20.90 -11.58
N PHE A 402 6.64 20.10 -11.62
CA PHE A 402 5.53 20.32 -12.56
C PHE A 402 4.73 21.57 -12.20
N VAL A 403 4.37 21.76 -10.92
CA VAL A 403 3.67 22.96 -10.44
C VAL A 403 4.53 24.22 -10.64
N GLU A 404 5.83 24.15 -10.36
CA GLU A 404 6.76 25.26 -10.64
C GLU A 404 6.75 25.68 -12.12
N GLN A 405 6.62 24.72 -13.05
CA GLN A 405 6.53 25.00 -14.49
C GLN A 405 5.14 25.57 -14.87
N LEU A 406 4.05 25.05 -14.30
CA LEU A 406 2.70 25.60 -14.52
C LEU A 406 2.62 27.09 -14.14
N CYS A 407 3.31 27.47 -13.06
CA CYS A 407 3.33 28.84 -12.55
C CYS A 407 4.36 29.75 -13.25
N ARG A 408 5.11 29.28 -14.26
CA ARG A 408 5.98 30.16 -15.05
C ARG A 408 5.15 31.07 -15.94
N LYS A 409 5.56 32.34 -16.05
CA LYS A 409 4.87 33.36 -16.85
C LYS A 409 4.53 32.89 -18.27
N GLU A 410 5.51 32.34 -18.99
CA GLU A 410 5.36 31.89 -20.38
C GLU A 410 4.31 30.78 -20.55
N ASN A 411 4.11 29.94 -19.53
CA ASN A 411 3.16 28.84 -19.55
C ASN A 411 1.78 29.29 -19.03
N ALA A 412 1.75 30.05 -17.94
CA ALA A 412 0.53 30.58 -17.33
C ALA A 412 -0.25 31.53 -18.26
N GLU A 413 0.42 32.21 -19.21
CA GLU A 413 -0.23 33.00 -20.26
C GLU A 413 -1.04 32.15 -21.27
N LYS A 414 -0.76 30.85 -21.36
CA LYS A 414 -1.42 29.91 -22.28
C LYS A 414 -2.42 29.00 -21.59
N ILE A 415 -2.54 29.09 -20.27
CA ILE A 415 -3.42 28.25 -19.44
C ILE A 415 -4.52 29.13 -18.87
N ASP A 416 -5.78 28.73 -19.07
CA ASP A 416 -6.91 29.46 -18.50
C ASP A 416 -7.11 29.11 -17.03
N ALA A 417 -7.06 27.83 -16.71
CA ALA A 417 -7.16 27.32 -15.34
C ALA A 417 -6.48 25.95 -15.21
N TRP A 418 -6.04 25.60 -14.01
CA TRP A 418 -5.62 24.24 -13.69
C TRP A 418 -6.01 23.90 -12.25
N ILE A 419 -6.16 22.61 -11.97
CA ILE A 419 -6.39 22.12 -10.62
C ILE A 419 -5.63 20.83 -10.37
N LYS A 420 -5.09 20.69 -9.16
CA LYS A 420 -4.53 19.43 -8.66
C LYS A 420 -5.67 18.62 -8.03
N SER A 421 -5.85 17.42 -8.53
CA SER A 421 -6.83 16.47 -8.02
C SER A 421 -6.43 15.96 -6.63
N ARG A 422 -7.41 15.48 -5.88
CA ARG A 422 -7.18 14.79 -4.61
C ARG A 422 -6.87 13.32 -4.87
N ASP A 423 -6.08 12.69 -4.01
CA ASP A 423 -5.75 11.26 -4.16
C ASP A 423 -6.98 10.36 -4.18
N ARG A 424 -8.09 10.81 -3.59
CA ARG A 424 -9.34 10.07 -3.44
C ARG A 424 -10.54 10.99 -3.67
N GLY A 425 -11.54 10.45 -4.35
CA GLY A 425 -12.91 10.98 -4.33
C GLY A 425 -13.25 12.00 -5.41
N PHE A 426 -12.27 12.60 -6.10
CA PHE A 426 -12.55 13.65 -7.08
C PHE A 426 -12.88 13.13 -8.49
N TYR A 427 -11.91 12.51 -9.18
CA TYR A 427 -12.08 12.05 -10.56
C TYR A 427 -11.60 10.61 -10.71
N LYS A 428 -12.53 9.66 -10.56
CA LYS A 428 -12.21 8.24 -10.51
C LYS A 428 -12.19 7.63 -11.89
N VAL A 429 -11.12 6.89 -12.19
CA VAL A 429 -11.01 6.05 -13.39
C VAL A 429 -10.79 4.60 -12.97
N GLU A 430 -11.67 3.71 -13.43
CA GLU A 430 -11.58 2.27 -13.16
C GLU A 430 -10.57 1.58 -14.07
N TYR A 431 -9.55 0.96 -13.48
CA TYR A 431 -8.60 0.11 -14.21
C TYR A 431 -8.56 -1.31 -13.62
N SER A 432 -8.11 -2.26 -14.44
CA SER A 432 -7.93 -3.64 -13.99
C SER A 432 -6.54 -4.12 -14.35
N TRP A 433 -5.87 -4.74 -13.37
CA TRP A 433 -4.53 -5.28 -13.55
C TRP A 433 -4.34 -6.55 -12.71
N ARG A 434 -3.30 -7.32 -13.02
CA ARG A 434 -3.02 -8.60 -12.37
C ARG A 434 -1.75 -8.48 -11.53
N LYS A 435 -1.90 -8.26 -10.23
CA LYS A 435 -0.79 -8.34 -9.27
C LYS A 435 -0.36 -9.79 -9.01
N ARG A 436 -1.27 -10.79 -9.20
CA ARG A 436 -1.10 -12.26 -9.00
C ARG A 436 -2.11 -13.09 -9.84
N GLU A 437 -2.55 -14.27 -9.36
CA GLU A 437 -3.49 -15.18 -10.05
C GLU A 437 -4.90 -14.59 -10.30
N HIS A 438 -5.32 -13.59 -9.52
CA HIS A 438 -6.63 -12.95 -9.69
C HIS A 438 -6.49 -11.51 -10.22
N PRO A 439 -7.28 -11.11 -11.24
CA PRO A 439 -7.37 -9.71 -11.65
C PRO A 439 -8.00 -8.89 -10.52
N GLN A 440 -7.36 -7.77 -10.17
CA GLN A 440 -7.88 -6.82 -9.20
C GLN A 440 -8.39 -5.59 -9.97
N GLN A 441 -9.62 -5.18 -9.67
CA GLN A 441 -10.15 -3.89 -10.11
C GLN A 441 -9.77 -2.85 -9.05
N GLU A 442 -9.18 -1.76 -9.51
CA GLU A 442 -8.76 -0.64 -8.68
C GLU A 442 -9.23 0.67 -9.34
N GLU A 443 -9.36 1.71 -8.53
CA GLU A 443 -9.69 3.06 -8.97
C GLU A 443 -8.43 3.92 -8.78
N PHE A 444 -8.12 4.77 -9.75
CA PHE A 444 -7.12 5.82 -9.56
C PHE A 444 -7.70 7.19 -9.94
N ASN A 445 -7.11 8.25 -9.40
CA ASN A 445 -7.47 9.63 -9.72
C ASN A 445 -6.26 10.29 -10.39
N PRO A 446 -6.41 10.88 -11.60
CA PRO A 446 -5.33 11.62 -12.24
C PRO A 446 -4.87 12.81 -11.40
N ASP A 447 -3.57 13.13 -11.41
CA ASP A 447 -2.99 14.18 -10.57
C ASP A 447 -3.42 15.61 -10.92
N PHE A 448 -3.45 15.98 -12.21
CA PHE A 448 -3.71 17.35 -12.65
C PHE A 448 -4.72 17.42 -13.80
N PHE A 449 -5.54 18.47 -13.78
CA PHE A 449 -6.42 18.86 -14.87
C PHE A 449 -6.11 20.30 -15.28
N ILE A 450 -5.80 20.53 -16.55
CA ILE A 450 -5.42 21.83 -17.10
C ILE A 450 -6.41 22.20 -18.19
N LYS A 451 -7.14 23.31 -18.00
CA LYS A 451 -8.09 23.86 -18.96
C LYS A 451 -7.41 24.89 -19.88
N ILE A 452 -7.59 24.69 -21.18
CA ILE A 452 -7.13 25.58 -22.25
C ILE A 452 -8.28 25.78 -23.25
N HIS A 453 -8.72 27.00 -23.42
CA HIS A 453 -9.75 27.39 -24.38
C HIS A 453 -9.09 27.79 -25.71
N ARG A 454 -9.45 27.11 -26.79
CA ARG A 454 -8.95 27.45 -28.12
C ARG A 454 -9.97 27.15 -29.20
N ASP A 455 -10.13 28.09 -30.13
CA ASP A 455 -11.00 27.96 -31.30
C ASP A 455 -12.45 27.56 -30.95
N GLY A 456 -12.95 28.04 -29.80
CA GLY A 456 -14.31 27.77 -29.32
C GLY A 456 -14.50 26.42 -28.61
N ILE A 457 -13.42 25.66 -28.39
CA ILE A 457 -13.41 24.37 -27.72
C ILE A 457 -12.62 24.48 -26.41
N ASP A 458 -13.18 23.94 -25.33
CA ASP A 458 -12.49 23.77 -24.06
C ASP A 458 -11.67 22.47 -24.06
N TYR A 459 -10.35 22.56 -24.10
CA TYR A 459 -9.47 21.41 -23.97
C TYR A 459 -9.10 21.21 -22.49
N VAL A 460 -9.31 20.00 -21.99
CA VAL A 460 -8.87 19.58 -20.65
C VAL A 460 -7.72 18.60 -20.81
N VAL A 461 -6.51 19.07 -20.53
CA VAL A 461 -5.31 18.22 -20.48
C VAL A 461 -5.23 17.59 -19.11
N VAL A 462 -5.36 16.27 -19.07
CA VAL A 462 -5.29 15.45 -17.87
C VAL A 462 -3.88 14.86 -17.78
N VAL A 463 -3.21 15.09 -16.65
CA VAL A 463 -1.81 14.70 -16.46
C VAL A 463 -1.69 13.84 -15.21
N GLU A 464 -1.06 12.69 -15.36
CA GLU A 464 -0.56 11.87 -14.25
C GLU A 464 0.95 11.97 -14.21
N ILE A 465 1.51 12.26 -13.03
CA ILE A 465 2.94 12.38 -12.82
C ILE A 465 3.51 11.04 -12.37
N LYS A 466 4.63 10.66 -13.00
CA LYS A 466 5.41 9.46 -12.69
C LYS A 466 6.89 9.82 -12.53
N ALA A 467 7.62 8.94 -11.87
CA ALA A 467 9.08 8.99 -11.91
C ALA A 467 9.59 8.43 -13.26
N ASP A 468 10.76 8.86 -13.72
CA ASP A 468 11.28 8.58 -15.08
C ASP A 468 11.42 7.09 -15.43
N ASN A 469 11.47 6.20 -14.43
CA ASN A 469 11.64 4.76 -14.58
C ASN A 469 10.53 3.96 -13.86
N ASP A 470 9.34 4.52 -13.70
CA ASP A 470 8.22 3.82 -13.07
C ASP A 470 7.40 3.00 -14.10
N ASP A 471 8.04 2.00 -14.72
CA ASP A 471 7.49 1.18 -15.82
C ASP A 471 6.74 -0.08 -15.36
N SER A 472 6.14 -0.01 -14.15
CA SER A 472 5.43 -1.13 -13.54
C SER A 472 4.24 -1.64 -14.37
N ASP A 473 3.94 -2.94 -14.28
CA ASP A 473 2.79 -3.55 -14.97
C ASP A 473 1.44 -2.94 -14.53
N GLU A 474 1.39 -2.40 -13.31
CA GLU A 474 0.27 -1.60 -12.82
C GLU A 474 0.10 -0.31 -13.64
N ASN A 475 1.18 0.45 -13.84
CA ASN A 475 1.15 1.69 -14.61
C ASN A 475 0.85 1.46 -16.09
N LYS A 476 1.28 0.33 -16.68
CA LYS A 476 0.89 -0.05 -18.05
C LYS A 476 -0.63 -0.24 -18.15
N ALA A 477 -1.22 -0.92 -17.17
CA ALA A 477 -2.66 -1.11 -17.12
C ALA A 477 -3.38 0.25 -16.93
N LYS A 478 -2.93 1.09 -15.99
CA LYS A 478 -3.48 2.43 -15.80
C LYS A 478 -3.47 3.23 -17.10
N LEU A 479 -2.31 3.36 -17.77
CA LEU A 479 -2.18 4.11 -19.03
C LEU A 479 -3.19 3.63 -20.08
N ARG A 480 -3.30 2.31 -20.28
CA ARG A 480 -4.21 1.72 -21.26
C ARG A 480 -5.68 2.00 -20.93
N TRP A 481 -6.10 1.72 -19.71
CA TRP A 481 -7.50 1.89 -19.30
C TRP A 481 -7.92 3.36 -19.30
N THR A 482 -7.02 4.26 -18.91
CA THR A 482 -7.29 5.70 -18.90
C THR A 482 -7.34 6.30 -20.29
N LYS A 483 -6.43 5.91 -21.21
CA LYS A 483 -6.51 6.31 -22.62
C LYS A 483 -7.85 5.88 -23.22
N GLN A 484 -8.29 4.66 -22.93
CA GLN A 484 -9.60 4.18 -23.36
C GLN A 484 -10.73 5.01 -22.75
N HIS A 485 -10.69 5.27 -21.45
CA HIS A 485 -11.71 6.04 -20.75
C HIS A 485 -11.91 7.45 -21.31
N PHE A 486 -10.83 8.21 -21.55
CA PHE A 486 -10.96 9.55 -22.13
C PHE A 486 -11.34 9.53 -23.62
N ASN A 487 -11.02 8.46 -24.36
CA ASN A 487 -11.52 8.29 -25.72
C ASN A 487 -13.03 8.05 -25.73
N ASP A 488 -13.52 7.16 -24.86
CA ASP A 488 -14.95 6.89 -24.70
C ASP A 488 -15.68 8.18 -24.27
N LEU A 489 -15.16 8.90 -23.28
CA LEU A 489 -15.72 10.19 -22.83
C LEU A 489 -15.78 11.22 -23.95
N ASN A 490 -14.72 11.35 -24.76
CA ASN A 490 -14.70 12.30 -25.87
C ASN A 490 -15.75 11.98 -26.93
N ASN A 491 -15.98 10.69 -27.24
CA ASN A 491 -17.01 10.28 -28.18
C ASN A 491 -18.40 10.63 -27.65
N GLU A 492 -18.70 10.32 -26.39
CA GLU A 492 -19.98 10.66 -25.75
C GLU A 492 -20.22 12.17 -25.68
N LEU A 493 -19.17 12.96 -25.42
CA LEU A 493 -19.28 14.42 -25.41
C LEU A 493 -19.52 15.01 -26.81
N GLU A 494 -18.93 14.40 -27.84
CA GLU A 494 -19.16 14.79 -29.24
C GLU A 494 -20.60 14.44 -29.67
N GLU A 495 -21.11 13.27 -29.27
CA GLU A 495 -22.51 12.87 -29.48
C GLU A 495 -23.49 13.78 -28.74
N ALA A 496 -23.15 14.21 -27.53
CA ALA A 496 -23.94 15.17 -26.74
C ALA A 496 -23.80 16.63 -27.23
N GLY A 497 -22.95 16.91 -28.22
CA GLY A 497 -22.71 18.26 -28.74
C GLY A 497 -22.03 19.22 -27.76
N THR A 498 -21.28 18.69 -26.79
CA THR A 498 -20.54 19.49 -25.81
C THR A 498 -19.17 19.89 -26.35
N ASN A 499 -18.87 21.19 -26.37
CA ASN A 499 -17.60 21.73 -26.87
C ASN A 499 -16.43 21.57 -25.87
N GLN A 500 -16.23 20.37 -25.32
CA GLN A 500 -15.13 20.06 -24.42
C GLN A 500 -14.42 18.76 -24.84
N LYS A 501 -13.08 18.77 -24.82
CA LYS A 501 -12.26 17.63 -25.24
C LYS A 501 -11.16 17.32 -24.23
N TYR A 502 -11.00 16.04 -23.91
CA TYR A 502 -10.03 15.53 -22.95
C TYR A 502 -8.79 14.98 -23.66
N ILE A 503 -7.61 15.33 -23.17
CA ILE A 503 -6.33 14.81 -23.66
C ILE A 503 -5.55 14.31 -22.46
N PHE A 504 -5.22 13.02 -22.43
CA PHE A 504 -4.56 12.40 -21.29
C PHE A 504 -3.10 12.08 -21.57
N HIS A 505 -2.23 12.41 -20.62
CA HIS A 505 -0.80 12.13 -20.69
C HIS A 505 -0.24 11.60 -19.35
N PHE A 506 0.61 10.58 -19.45
CA PHE A 506 1.57 10.25 -18.39
C PHE A 506 2.83 11.08 -18.60
N LEU A 507 3.30 11.80 -17.57
CA LEU A 507 4.51 12.61 -17.66
C LEU A 507 5.51 12.22 -16.58
N SER A 508 6.78 12.33 -16.93
CA SER A 508 7.89 12.27 -15.98
C SER A 508 8.78 13.51 -16.15
N PRO A 509 9.63 13.84 -15.16
CA PRO A 509 10.48 15.02 -15.19
C PRO A 509 11.28 15.19 -16.49
N ASN A 510 11.72 14.10 -17.11
CA ASN A 510 12.46 14.13 -18.37
C ASN A 510 11.67 14.71 -19.55
N SER A 511 10.33 14.64 -19.54
CA SER A 511 9.48 15.11 -20.66
C SER A 511 8.80 16.46 -20.38
N TYR A 512 9.11 17.13 -19.26
CA TYR A 512 8.46 18.38 -18.90
C TYR A 512 8.80 19.50 -19.88
N SER A 513 10.07 19.63 -20.28
CA SER A 513 10.52 20.70 -21.19
C SER A 513 9.77 20.64 -22.52
N GLU A 514 9.68 19.46 -23.12
CA GLU A 514 8.97 19.17 -24.36
C GLU A 514 7.46 19.37 -24.19
N PHE A 515 6.88 18.87 -23.10
CA PHE A 515 5.45 19.04 -22.81
C PHE A 515 5.05 20.52 -22.76
N PHE A 516 5.79 21.34 -22.01
CA PHE A 516 5.48 22.77 -21.90
C PHE A 516 5.78 23.55 -23.19
N GLU A 517 6.76 23.14 -23.99
CA GLU A 517 6.95 23.72 -25.33
C GLU A 517 5.77 23.41 -26.25
N TYR A 518 5.30 22.15 -26.26
CA TYR A 518 4.13 21.75 -27.04
C TYR A 518 2.85 22.42 -26.55
N LEU A 519 2.74 22.70 -25.24
CA LEU A 519 1.66 23.48 -24.66
C LEU A 519 1.69 24.93 -25.18
N ARG A 520 2.87 25.57 -25.17
CA ARG A 520 3.03 26.96 -25.64
C ARG A 520 2.71 27.14 -27.12
N ASP A 521 3.12 26.19 -27.95
CA ASP A 521 2.86 26.20 -29.40
C ASP A 521 1.43 25.70 -29.75
N GLY A 522 0.75 25.11 -28.77
CA GLY A 522 -0.53 24.42 -28.94
C GLY A 522 -0.48 23.17 -29.82
N ARG A 523 0.72 22.64 -30.07
CA ARG A 523 0.91 21.30 -30.66
C ARG A 523 0.33 20.21 -29.75
N LEU A 524 0.33 20.45 -28.44
CA LEU A 524 -0.25 19.54 -27.45
C LEU A 524 -1.73 19.23 -27.73
N LEU A 525 -2.50 20.24 -28.17
CA LEU A 525 -3.93 20.11 -28.45
C LEU A 525 -4.24 19.26 -29.69
N LYS A 526 -3.24 19.04 -30.56
CA LYS A 526 -3.35 18.16 -31.74
C LYS A 526 -3.22 16.68 -31.37
N GLY A 527 -2.91 16.34 -30.12
CA GLY A 527 -2.77 14.97 -29.63
C GLY A 527 -1.55 14.22 -30.17
N THR A 528 -0.57 14.93 -30.76
CA THR A 528 0.65 14.32 -31.34
C THR A 528 1.77 14.14 -30.34
N PHE A 529 1.63 14.72 -29.13
CA PHE A 529 2.65 14.62 -28.09
C PHE A 529 2.66 13.20 -27.50
N ARG A 530 3.87 12.68 -27.26
CA ARG A 530 4.12 11.46 -26.51
C ARG A 530 5.28 11.69 -25.57
N SER A 531 5.15 11.22 -24.34
CA SER A 531 6.23 11.30 -23.36
C SER A 531 7.14 10.06 -23.40
N ASP A 532 8.35 10.20 -22.86
CA ASP A 532 9.32 9.09 -22.76
C ASP A 532 8.75 7.92 -21.95
N ILE A 533 8.00 8.22 -20.88
CA ILE A 533 7.38 7.19 -20.03
C ILE A 533 6.22 6.49 -20.76
N GLU A 534 5.46 7.19 -21.60
CA GLU A 534 4.41 6.58 -22.41
C GLU A 534 4.97 5.61 -23.44
N ASP A 535 6.05 5.98 -24.12
CA ASP A 535 6.69 5.11 -25.10
C ASP A 535 7.29 3.86 -24.42
N LYS A 536 7.92 4.00 -23.24
CA LYS A 536 8.39 2.85 -22.44
C LYS A 536 7.26 1.91 -22.02
N LEU A 537 6.11 2.46 -21.62
CA LEU A 537 4.96 1.69 -21.17
C LEU A 537 4.23 1.00 -22.35
N ASP A 538 4.17 1.63 -23.53
CA ASP A 538 3.53 1.08 -24.73
C ASP A 538 4.40 0.00 -25.43
N LEU A 539 5.74 0.11 -25.39
CA LEU A 539 6.66 -0.84 -26.06
C LEU A 539 6.65 -2.25 -25.44
N ASN A 540 6.41 -2.37 -24.14
CA ASN A 540 6.42 -3.65 -23.42
C ASN A 540 5.05 -4.36 -23.42
N GLY A 541 4.03 -3.82 -24.09
CA GLY A 541 2.68 -4.41 -24.19
C GLY A 541 2.47 -5.38 -25.36
N LYS A 542 3.50 -5.62 -26.19
CA LYS A 542 3.45 -6.49 -27.38
C LYS A 542 4.17 -7.85 -27.25
N GLN A 543 4.60 -8.25 -26.05
CA GLN A 543 5.15 -9.59 -25.82
C GLN A 543 4.14 -10.55 -25.20
#